data_AF-A0A2A4W7E1-F1
#
_entry.id   AF-A0A2A4W7E1-F1
#
_cell.length_a   1.000
_cell.length_b   1.000
_cell.length_c   1.000
_cell.angle_alpha   90.00
_cell.angle_beta   90.00
_cell.angle_gamma   90.00
#
_symmetry.space_group_name_H-M   'P 1'
#
loop_
_entity.id
_entity.type
_entity.pdbx_description
1 polymer ?
#
loop_
_entity_poly.entity_id
_entity_poly.type
_entity_poly.pdbx_seq_one_letter_code
_entity_poly.pdbx_strand_id
1 'polypeptide(L)'
;MINSSKVRRVWSRVLHTHSRRLDYHPHLHTVMPAGAMDKVANLWRKKEGAYLFNHKALAKVFRAKMLSGIKEAGLTLPMNYPEKWVVDCKQVGSGGKAFVYLGRYLYKGVIQEKDIISCCNGNVTFRYKDSKTNHFKTRTLLGADFIRLVLQHVLPRRFRRTRDYGLLHSNSKSIIKRLHYLLSQYASQNYAL
;
A
#
# COMPACT_ATOMS: atom_id res chain seq x y z
N MET A 1 -9.28 -16.34 17.35
CA MET A 1 -9.59 -15.49 16.17
C MET A 1 -10.34 -14.25 16.65
N ILE A 2 -9.94 -13.04 16.24
CA ILE A 2 -10.68 -11.82 16.58
C ILE A 2 -11.95 -11.78 15.72
N ASN A 3 -13.12 -11.84 16.36
CA ASN A 3 -14.41 -11.77 15.67
C ASN A 3 -14.55 -10.43 14.91
N SER A 4 -14.73 -10.51 13.60
CA SER A 4 -14.76 -9.34 12.71
C SER A 4 -15.94 -8.40 12.94
N SER A 5 -17.05 -8.86 13.53
CA SER A 5 -18.19 -7.99 13.86
C SER A 5 -17.92 -7.09 15.07
N LYS A 6 -17.06 -7.55 16.00
CA LYS A 6 -16.76 -6.90 17.29
C LYS A 6 -15.60 -5.91 17.23
N VAL A 7 -14.88 -5.83 16.11
CA VAL A 7 -13.65 -5.03 16.01
C VAL A 7 -13.65 -4.13 14.77
N ARG A 8 -13.29 -2.85 14.94
CA ARG A 8 -13.07 -1.93 13.81
C ARG A 8 -11.65 -2.13 13.27
N ARG A 9 -11.52 -2.73 12.08
CA ARG A 9 -10.25 -2.82 11.36
C ARG A 9 -9.83 -1.44 10.88
N VAL A 10 -8.53 -1.21 10.77
CA VAL A 10 -7.96 0.09 10.44
C VAL A 10 -6.83 -0.09 9.44
N TRP A 11 -6.87 0.66 8.34
CA TRP A 11 -5.78 0.65 7.36
C TRP A 11 -5.84 1.83 6.40
N SER A 12 -4.67 2.16 5.86
CA SER A 12 -4.51 3.04 4.69
C SER A 12 -3.78 2.26 3.60
N ARG A 13 -4.29 2.33 2.37
CA ARG A 13 -3.75 1.60 1.22
C ARG A 13 -3.55 2.51 0.02
N VAL A 14 -2.45 2.28 -0.68
CA VAL A 14 -2.12 2.97 -1.94
C VAL A 14 -1.85 1.93 -3.02
N LEU A 15 -2.52 2.07 -4.16
CA LEU A 15 -2.21 1.33 -5.38
C LEU A 15 -0.99 1.95 -6.07
N HIS A 16 0.01 1.11 -6.32
CA HIS A 16 1.16 1.41 -7.15
C HIS A 16 1.15 0.46 -8.36
N THR A 17 1.37 0.98 -9.57
CA THR A 17 1.15 0.22 -10.81
C THR A 17 2.43 -0.12 -11.57
N HIS A 18 3.58 0.41 -11.16
CA HIS A 18 4.80 0.34 -11.94
C HIS A 18 6.00 -0.17 -11.14
N SER A 19 6.94 -0.77 -11.86
CA SER A 19 8.28 -1.03 -11.37
C SER A 19 9.14 0.25 -11.47
N ARG A 20 10.35 0.21 -10.93
CA ARG A 20 11.34 1.29 -11.15
C ARG A 20 11.71 1.46 -12.63
N ARG A 21 11.60 0.39 -13.42
CA ARG A 21 11.85 0.36 -14.88
C ARG A 21 10.60 0.74 -15.70
N LEU A 22 9.52 1.18 -15.02
CA LEU A 22 8.20 1.51 -15.58
C LEU A 22 7.40 0.33 -16.16
N ASP A 23 7.85 -0.91 -15.93
CA ASP A 23 7.07 -2.10 -16.32
C ASP A 23 5.79 -2.20 -15.49
N TYR A 24 4.73 -2.77 -16.07
CA TYR A 24 3.46 -2.98 -15.38
C TYR A 24 3.64 -3.94 -14.19
N HIS A 25 3.40 -3.42 -12.99
CA HIS A 25 3.64 -4.11 -11.73
C HIS A 25 2.66 -3.64 -10.64
N PRO A 26 1.36 -3.94 -10.76
CA PRO A 26 0.35 -3.52 -9.79
C PRO A 26 0.54 -4.21 -8.43
N HIS A 27 0.66 -3.40 -7.37
CA HIS A 27 0.74 -3.86 -5.98
C HIS A 27 0.18 -2.81 -5.01
N LEU A 28 -0.09 -3.25 -3.78
CA LEU A 28 -0.72 -2.43 -2.75
C LEU A 28 0.24 -2.21 -1.58
N HIS A 29 0.59 -0.95 -1.32
CA HIS A 29 1.22 -0.58 -0.06
C HIS A 29 0.14 -0.37 0.99
N THR A 30 0.28 -1.05 2.13
CA THR A 30 -0.75 -1.05 3.19
C THR A 30 -0.09 -0.74 4.52
N VAL A 31 -0.59 0.28 5.22
CA VAL A 31 -0.21 0.59 6.60
C VAL A 31 -1.40 0.30 7.50
N MET A 32 -1.17 -0.44 8.59
CA MET A 32 -2.19 -0.82 9.56
C MET A 32 -1.60 -0.69 10.96
N PRO A 33 -2.34 -0.15 11.95
CA PRO A 33 -1.91 -0.23 13.34
C PRO A 33 -1.91 -1.68 13.83
N ALA A 34 -0.99 -2.01 14.74
CA ALA A 34 -0.94 -3.31 15.43
C ALA A 34 -1.98 -3.38 16.56
N GLY A 35 -3.20 -2.95 16.29
CA GLY A 35 -4.26 -2.91 17.27
C GLY A 35 -5.57 -2.48 16.64
N ALA A 36 -6.64 -2.60 17.42
CA ALA A 36 -7.97 -2.24 16.97
C ALA A 36 -8.88 -1.87 18.14
N MET A 37 -9.96 -1.17 17.81
CA MET A 37 -10.98 -0.79 18.77
C MET A 37 -11.93 -1.97 19.03
N ASP A 38 -12.03 -2.41 20.29
CA ASP A 38 -13.09 -3.30 20.75
C ASP A 38 -14.39 -2.49 20.88
N LYS A 39 -15.40 -2.84 20.08
CA LYS A 39 -16.67 -2.11 20.07
C LYS A 39 -17.52 -2.35 21.32
N VAL A 40 -17.33 -3.48 21.99
CA VAL A 40 -18.14 -3.87 23.16
C VAL A 40 -17.54 -3.29 24.42
N ALA A 41 -16.26 -3.59 24.65
CA ALA A 41 -15.55 -3.08 25.82
C ALA A 41 -15.21 -1.59 25.70
N ASN A 42 -15.29 -1.01 24.49
CA ASN A 42 -14.81 0.34 24.20
C ASN A 42 -13.34 0.57 24.61
N LEU A 43 -12.51 -0.47 24.51
CA LEU A 43 -11.08 -0.42 24.80
C LEU A 43 -10.22 -0.62 23.56
N TRP A 44 -9.06 0.04 23.54
CA TRP A 44 -8.03 -0.23 22.55
C TRP A 44 -7.34 -1.55 22.88
N ARG A 45 -7.37 -2.49 21.94
CA ARG A 45 -6.63 -3.75 22.06
C ARG A 45 -5.43 -3.71 21.14
N LYS A 46 -4.24 -3.69 21.72
CA LYS A 46 -2.98 -3.86 21.01
C LYS A 46 -2.70 -5.35 20.84
N LYS A 47 -2.15 -5.72 19.68
CA LYS A 47 -1.56 -7.04 19.50
C LYS A 47 -0.08 -6.96 19.86
N GLU A 48 0.36 -7.88 20.70
CA GLU A 48 1.78 -8.08 20.98
C GLU A 48 2.46 -8.90 19.87
N GLY A 49 3.74 -8.61 19.62
CA GLY A 49 4.57 -9.27 18.61
C GLY A 49 4.81 -8.44 17.33
N ALA A 50 5.72 -8.96 16.49
CA ALA A 50 6.29 -8.21 15.37
C ALA A 50 5.37 -8.05 14.15
N TYR A 51 4.29 -8.83 14.02
CA TYR A 51 3.40 -8.75 12.86
C TYR A 51 1.94 -9.07 13.18
N LEU A 52 1.04 -8.32 12.56
CA LEU A 52 -0.41 -8.49 12.74
C LEU A 52 -0.90 -9.81 12.13
N PHE A 53 -0.35 -10.20 10.98
CA PHE A 53 -0.69 -11.44 10.27
C PHE A 53 0.58 -12.14 9.81
N ASN A 54 0.57 -13.47 9.83
CA ASN A 54 1.62 -14.26 9.18
C ASN A 54 1.58 -13.97 7.67
N HIS A 55 2.73 -13.60 7.09
CA HIS A 55 2.80 -13.17 5.69
C HIS A 55 2.42 -14.29 4.69
N LYS A 56 2.78 -15.55 4.96
CA LYS A 56 2.42 -16.69 4.10
C LYS A 56 0.91 -16.93 4.10
N ALA A 57 0.30 -16.90 5.29
CA ALA A 57 -1.14 -17.03 5.42
C ALA A 57 -1.88 -15.88 4.72
N LEU A 58 -1.39 -14.64 4.89
CA LEU A 58 -1.97 -13.47 4.24
C LEU A 58 -1.87 -13.55 2.70
N ALA A 59 -0.72 -13.99 2.17
CA ALA A 59 -0.55 -14.19 0.73
C ALA A 59 -1.52 -15.25 0.17
N LYS A 60 -1.71 -16.37 0.87
CA LYS A 60 -2.66 -17.42 0.48
C LYS A 60 -4.10 -16.89 0.43
N VAL A 61 -4.53 -16.19 1.49
CA VAL A 61 -5.88 -15.61 1.56
C VAL A 61 -6.07 -14.50 0.52
N PHE A 62 -5.09 -13.64 0.34
CA PHE A 62 -5.15 -12.56 -0.64
C PHE A 62 -5.28 -13.12 -2.07
N ARG A 63 -4.46 -14.12 -2.43
CA ARG A 63 -4.59 -14.83 -3.72
C ARG A 63 -6.00 -15.40 -3.90
N ALA A 64 -6.49 -16.18 -2.93
CA ALA A 64 -7.81 -16.80 -3.04
C ALA A 64 -8.92 -15.75 -3.21
N LYS A 65 -8.91 -14.68 -2.43
CA LYS A 65 -9.91 -13.60 -2.50
C LYS A 65 -9.81 -12.79 -3.79
N MET A 66 -8.60 -12.53 -4.30
CA MET A 66 -8.39 -11.81 -5.55
C MET A 66 -8.95 -12.62 -6.73
N LEU A 67 -8.56 -13.90 -6.84
CA LEU A 67 -9.03 -14.79 -7.90
C LEU A 67 -10.55 -14.99 -7.86
N SER A 68 -11.15 -15.14 -6.66
CA SER A 68 -12.61 -15.18 -6.48
C SER A 68 -13.26 -13.91 -6.99
N GLY A 69 -12.75 -12.75 -6.57
CA GLY A 69 -13.29 -11.45 -6.98
C GLY A 69 -13.20 -11.18 -8.48
N ILE A 70 -12.15 -11.65 -9.17
CA ILE A 70 -12.07 -11.57 -10.64
C ILE A 70 -13.20 -12.40 -11.27
N LYS A 71 -13.39 -13.64 -10.82
CA LYS A 71 -14.45 -14.52 -11.35
C LYS A 71 -15.84 -13.95 -11.08
N GLU A 72 -16.08 -13.44 -9.87
CA GLU A 72 -17.34 -12.79 -9.48
C GLU A 72 -17.63 -11.53 -10.32
N ALA A 73 -16.58 -10.85 -10.79
CA ALA A 73 -16.71 -9.71 -11.71
C ALA A 73 -16.95 -10.14 -13.18
N GLY A 74 -17.10 -11.44 -13.46
CA GLY A 74 -17.31 -11.96 -14.82
C GLY A 74 -16.06 -11.93 -15.71
N LEU A 75 -14.88 -11.74 -15.11
CA LEU A 75 -13.62 -11.68 -15.84
C LEU A 75 -12.96 -13.06 -15.89
N THR A 76 -12.38 -13.39 -17.05
CA THR A 76 -11.59 -14.61 -17.22
C THR A 76 -10.22 -14.45 -16.58
N LEU A 77 -9.82 -15.45 -15.80
CA LEU A 77 -8.44 -15.55 -15.33
C LEU A 77 -7.51 -15.88 -16.51
N PRO A 78 -6.28 -15.35 -16.54
CA PRO A 78 -5.32 -15.72 -17.56
C PRO A 78 -4.99 -17.21 -17.46
N MET A 79 -4.64 -17.85 -18.58
CA MET A 79 -4.25 -19.28 -18.59
C MET A 79 -3.14 -19.58 -17.59
N ASN A 80 -2.18 -18.65 -17.46
CA ASN A 80 -1.06 -18.75 -16.55
C ASN A 80 -1.05 -17.55 -15.60
N TYR A 81 -1.04 -17.82 -14.30
CA TYR A 81 -0.74 -16.84 -13.26
C TYR A 81 0.06 -17.49 -12.12
N PRO A 82 0.88 -16.72 -11.38
CA PRO A 82 1.73 -17.29 -10.35
C PRO A 82 0.94 -18.07 -9.29
N GLU A 83 1.39 -19.29 -9.00
CA GLU A 83 0.85 -20.09 -7.90
C GLU A 83 1.20 -19.46 -6.56
N LYS A 84 2.44 -18.98 -6.43
CA LYS A 84 2.96 -18.33 -5.24
C LYS A 84 2.81 -16.82 -5.34
N TRP A 85 2.04 -16.26 -4.42
CA TRP A 85 1.91 -14.83 -4.25
C TRP A 85 2.79 -14.35 -3.10
N VAL A 86 3.28 -13.12 -3.20
CA VAL A 86 4.17 -12.52 -2.20
C VAL A 86 3.42 -11.41 -1.47
N VAL A 87 3.48 -11.46 -0.14
CA VAL A 87 3.10 -10.36 0.74
C VAL A 87 4.25 -10.17 1.71
N ASP A 88 4.71 -8.93 1.84
CA ASP A 88 5.69 -8.56 2.85
C ASP A 88 5.00 -7.86 4.03
N CYS A 89 5.36 -8.27 5.24
CA CYS A 89 4.81 -7.73 6.48
C CYS A 89 5.96 -7.37 7.42
N LYS A 90 6.08 -6.07 7.74
CA LYS A 90 7.13 -5.56 8.61
C LYS A 90 6.56 -4.63 9.69
N GLN A 91 7.08 -4.74 10.91
CA GLN A 91 6.83 -3.75 11.96
C GLN A 91 7.57 -2.45 11.63
N VAL A 92 6.86 -1.33 11.68
CA VAL A 92 7.39 0.01 11.32
C VAL A 92 7.44 0.97 12.50
N GLY A 93 7.38 0.44 13.74
CA GLY A 93 7.41 1.23 14.97
C GLY A 93 6.24 2.21 15.07
N SER A 94 6.54 3.48 15.35
CA SER A 94 5.55 4.57 15.42
C SER A 94 4.82 4.85 14.10
N GLY A 95 5.32 4.31 12.98
CA GLY A 95 4.68 4.43 11.67
C GLY A 95 4.95 5.74 10.93
N GLY A 96 5.57 6.75 11.56
CA GLY A 96 5.87 8.04 10.90
C GLY A 96 6.65 7.88 9.59
N LYS A 97 7.72 7.07 9.60
CA LYS A 97 8.49 6.74 8.38
C LYS A 97 7.65 5.99 7.34
N ALA A 98 6.73 5.13 7.78
CA ALA A 98 5.84 4.39 6.89
C ALA A 98 4.82 5.31 6.21
N PHE A 99 4.29 6.32 6.90
CA PHE A 99 3.43 7.33 6.31
C PHE A 99 4.17 8.24 5.32
N VAL A 100 5.38 8.69 5.65
CA VAL A 100 6.23 9.43 4.69
C VAL A 100 6.50 8.60 3.44
N TYR A 101 6.82 7.31 3.63
CA TYR A 101 7.01 6.38 2.52
C TYR A 101 5.75 6.21 1.69
N LEU A 102 4.59 6.04 2.32
CA LEU A 102 3.29 5.91 1.65
C LEU A 102 2.93 7.19 0.87
N GLY A 103 3.21 8.36 1.44
CA GLY A 103 3.03 9.66 0.80
C GLY A 103 3.84 9.83 -0.48
N ARG A 104 5.01 9.19 -0.59
CA ARG A 104 5.78 9.22 -1.86
C ARG A 104 5.02 8.56 -3.01
N TYR A 105 4.22 7.53 -2.76
CA TYR A 105 3.38 6.89 -3.79
C TYR A 105 2.12 7.69 -4.14
N LEU A 106 1.76 8.66 -3.30
CA LEU A 106 0.67 9.58 -3.57
C LEU A 106 1.10 10.69 -4.53
N TYR A 107 2.21 11.34 -4.20
CA TYR A 107 2.59 12.60 -4.83
C TYR A 107 3.63 12.45 -5.94
N LYS A 108 4.39 11.35 -5.98
CA LYS A 108 5.33 11.13 -7.08
C LYS A 108 4.58 10.55 -8.29
N GLY A 109 4.81 11.18 -9.43
CA GLY A 109 4.47 10.60 -10.74
C GLY A 109 5.24 9.31 -10.99
N VAL A 110 4.95 8.69 -12.14
CA VAL A 110 5.54 7.39 -12.49
C VAL A 110 7.02 7.47 -12.83
N ILE A 111 7.44 8.61 -13.38
CA ILE A 111 8.81 9.00 -13.67
C ILE A 111 9.00 10.47 -13.25
N GLN A 112 10.22 10.84 -12.85
CA GLN A 112 10.58 12.23 -12.60
C GLN A 112 11.21 12.83 -13.85
N GLU A 113 10.95 14.10 -14.14
CA GLU A 113 11.51 14.79 -15.32
C GLU A 113 13.03 14.66 -15.41
N LYS A 114 13.74 14.91 -14.29
CA LYS A 114 15.20 14.76 -14.20
C LYS A 114 15.74 13.35 -14.50
N ASP A 115 14.88 12.34 -14.54
CA ASP A 115 15.26 10.97 -14.85
C ASP A 115 15.05 10.65 -16.34
N ILE A 116 14.41 11.53 -17.12
CA ILE A 116 14.42 11.53 -18.58
C ILE A 116 15.71 12.26 -19.00
N ILE A 117 16.70 11.51 -19.48
CA ILE A 117 18.06 12.02 -19.68
C ILE A 117 18.40 12.34 -21.13
N SER A 118 17.59 11.87 -22.09
CA SER A 118 17.74 12.22 -23.50
C SER A 118 16.43 12.00 -24.27
N CYS A 119 16.16 12.87 -25.24
CA CYS A 119 15.09 12.75 -26.22
C CYS A 119 15.65 13.21 -27.58
N CYS A 120 16.13 12.27 -28.39
CA CYS A 120 16.74 12.58 -29.69
C CYS A 120 16.48 11.46 -30.69
N ASN A 121 16.44 11.80 -31.99
CA ASN A 121 16.29 10.82 -33.08
C ASN A 121 15.09 9.88 -32.91
N GLY A 122 13.96 10.42 -32.43
CA GLY A 122 12.74 9.64 -32.15
C GLY A 122 12.81 8.70 -30.96
N ASN A 123 13.91 8.70 -30.20
CA ASN A 123 14.13 7.87 -29.02
C ASN A 123 14.13 8.70 -27.73
N VAL A 124 13.60 8.11 -26.67
CA VAL A 124 13.64 8.63 -25.31
C VAL A 124 14.48 7.68 -24.46
N THR A 125 15.46 8.23 -23.74
CA THR A 125 16.26 7.51 -22.76
C THR A 125 15.96 8.03 -21.36
N PHE A 126 15.62 7.12 -20.46
CA PHE A 126 15.45 7.43 -19.05
C PHE A 126 16.31 6.53 -18.18
N ARG A 127 16.71 7.04 -17.01
CA ARG A 127 17.42 6.28 -15.99
C ARG A 127 16.48 5.75 -14.91
N TYR A 128 16.83 4.61 -14.35
CA TYR A 128 16.13 4.03 -13.22
C TYR A 128 17.11 3.32 -12.30
N LYS A 129 16.73 3.16 -11.03
CA LYS A 129 17.52 2.37 -10.07
C LYS A 129 17.12 0.90 -10.15
N ASP A 130 18.06 0.03 -10.52
CA ASP A 130 17.84 -1.41 -10.57
C ASP A 130 17.56 -1.95 -9.15
N SER A 131 16.50 -2.73 -8.99
CA SER A 131 16.09 -3.22 -7.67
C SER A 131 16.98 -4.35 -7.13
N LYS A 132 17.68 -5.08 -8.00
CA LYS A 132 18.56 -6.18 -7.61
C LYS A 132 19.97 -5.67 -7.31
N THR A 133 20.51 -4.83 -8.19
CA THR A 133 21.89 -4.35 -8.08
C THR A 133 22.00 -3.01 -7.35
N ASN A 134 20.90 -2.28 -7.17
CA ASN A 134 20.87 -0.95 -6.55
C ASN A 134 21.70 0.12 -7.30
N HIS A 135 22.11 -0.16 -8.54
CA HIS A 135 22.80 0.79 -9.41
C HIS A 135 21.83 1.47 -10.37
N PHE A 136 22.20 2.66 -10.85
CA PHE A 136 21.47 3.30 -11.93
C PHE A 136 21.73 2.58 -13.25
N LYS A 137 20.66 2.34 -14.00
CA LYS A 137 20.68 1.82 -15.37
C LYS A 137 19.82 2.71 -16.24
N THR A 138 20.00 2.62 -17.55
CA THR A 138 19.21 3.36 -18.53
C THR A 138 18.31 2.41 -19.32
N ARG A 139 17.21 2.94 -19.83
CA ARG A 139 16.35 2.28 -20.81
C ARG A 139 16.06 3.27 -21.91
N THR A 140 16.26 2.85 -23.15
CA THR A 140 15.95 3.63 -24.34
C THR A 140 14.81 2.96 -25.09
N LEU A 141 13.84 3.75 -25.54
CA LEU A 141 12.67 3.31 -26.29
C LEU A 141 12.35 4.34 -27.36
N LEU A 142 11.60 3.94 -28.39
CA LEU A 142 10.93 4.90 -29.27
C LEU A 142 10.02 5.81 -28.45
N GLY A 143 9.89 7.07 -28.86
CA GLY A 143 9.08 8.06 -28.14
C GLY A 143 7.62 7.62 -27.94
N ALA A 144 7.02 7.00 -28.96
CA ALA A 144 5.67 6.45 -28.86
C ALA A 144 5.57 5.32 -27.82
N ASP A 145 6.56 4.43 -27.76
CA ASP A 145 6.60 3.36 -26.75
C ASP A 145 6.82 3.90 -25.35
N PHE A 146 7.62 4.96 -25.19
CA PHE A 146 7.78 5.65 -23.91
C PHE A 146 6.46 6.26 -23.44
N ILE A 147 5.73 6.96 -24.31
CA ILE A 147 4.41 7.51 -23.98
C ILE A 147 3.44 6.40 -23.58
N ARG A 148 3.37 5.30 -24.34
CA ARG A 148 2.54 4.13 -24.00
C ARG A 148 2.93 3.55 -22.64
N LEU A 149 4.23 3.45 -22.36
CA LEU A 149 4.77 2.94 -21.10
C LEU A 149 4.39 3.82 -19.90
N VAL A 150 4.24 5.13 -20.09
CA VAL A 150 3.77 6.06 -19.06
C VAL A 150 2.25 5.99 -18.90
N LEU A 151 1.51 6.00 -20.01
CA LEU A 151 0.06 6.07 -20.02
C LEU A 151 -0.63 4.84 -19.44
N GLN A 152 -0.04 3.65 -19.54
CA GLN A 152 -0.59 2.42 -18.92
C GLN A 152 -0.77 2.53 -17.39
N HIS A 153 -0.10 3.50 -16.74
CA HIS A 153 -0.16 3.73 -15.30
C HIS A 153 -1.17 4.82 -14.90
N VAL A 154 -1.81 5.46 -15.89
CA VAL A 154 -2.90 6.39 -15.65
C VAL A 154 -4.13 5.59 -15.22
N LEU A 155 -4.62 5.88 -14.02
CA LEU A 155 -5.78 5.19 -13.47
C LEU A 155 -7.07 5.68 -14.15
N PRO A 156 -8.08 4.80 -14.30
CA PRO A 156 -9.36 5.20 -14.88
C PRO A 156 -9.98 6.39 -14.14
N ARG A 157 -10.78 7.18 -14.86
CA ARG A 157 -11.48 8.32 -14.28
C ARG A 157 -12.28 7.87 -13.05
N ARG A 158 -12.21 8.66 -11.97
CA ARG A 158 -12.85 8.39 -10.66
C ARG A 158 -12.27 7.20 -9.88
N PHE A 159 -11.24 6.51 -10.39
CA PHE A 159 -10.56 5.48 -9.60
C PHE A 159 -9.73 6.14 -8.49
N ARG A 160 -10.11 5.88 -7.23
CA ARG A 160 -9.33 6.35 -6.08
C ARG A 160 -8.10 5.47 -5.90
N ARG A 161 -6.92 6.04 -6.18
CA ARG A 161 -5.61 5.40 -5.93
C ARG A 161 -5.44 4.98 -4.47
N THR A 162 -6.04 5.74 -3.55
CA THR A 162 -6.00 5.47 -2.12
C THR A 162 -7.33 5.14 -1.53
N ARG A 163 -7.28 4.30 -0.51
CA ARG A 163 -8.43 3.97 0.32
C ARG A 163 -7.98 3.87 1.77
N ASP A 164 -8.78 4.47 2.62
CA ASP A 164 -8.62 4.42 4.06
C ASP A 164 -9.84 3.72 4.66
N TYR A 165 -9.63 3.01 5.76
CA TYR A 165 -10.68 2.30 6.46
C TYR A 165 -10.49 2.40 7.97
N GLY A 166 -11.60 2.41 8.70
CA GLY A 166 -11.59 2.54 10.16
C GLY A 166 -11.05 3.89 10.61
N LEU A 167 -10.19 3.90 11.63
CA LEU A 167 -9.69 5.13 12.26
C LEU A 167 -8.97 6.08 11.30
N LEU A 168 -8.39 5.56 10.23
CA LEU A 168 -7.66 6.35 9.24
C LEU A 168 -8.59 6.98 8.19
N HIS A 169 -9.88 6.64 8.21
CA HIS A 169 -10.89 7.24 7.32
C HIS A 169 -11.37 8.60 7.87
N SER A 170 -11.65 9.55 6.98
CA SER A 170 -12.06 10.93 7.32
C SER A 170 -13.33 11.01 8.17
N ASN A 171 -14.21 10.01 8.07
CA ASN A 171 -15.44 9.90 8.88
C ASN A 171 -15.23 9.32 10.29
N SER A 172 -14.00 9.20 10.77
CA SER A 172 -13.69 8.57 12.07
C SER A 172 -13.36 9.57 13.18
N LYS A 173 -13.72 10.86 12.99
CA LYS A 173 -13.37 11.96 13.90
C LYS A 173 -13.76 11.69 15.37
N SER A 174 -14.95 11.15 15.62
CA SER A 174 -15.42 10.83 16.99
C SER A 174 -14.56 9.76 17.66
N ILE A 175 -14.12 8.76 16.90
CA ILE A 175 -13.30 7.66 17.41
C ILE A 175 -11.86 8.12 17.64
N ILE A 176 -11.33 8.97 16.75
CA ILE A 176 -10.01 9.59 16.93
C ILE A 176 -9.98 10.42 18.21
N LYS A 177 -10.98 11.29 18.43
CA LYS A 177 -11.11 12.06 19.67
C LYS A 177 -11.12 11.16 20.91
N ARG A 178 -11.87 10.06 20.87
CA ARG A 178 -11.92 9.11 21.98
C ARG A 178 -10.58 8.42 22.23
N LEU A 179 -9.87 8.04 21.18
CA LEU A 179 -8.53 7.45 21.31
C LEU A 179 -7.54 8.45 21.88
N HIS A 180 -7.60 9.72 21.50
CA HIS A 180 -6.78 10.75 22.12
C HIS A 180 -7.04 10.81 23.63
N TYR A 181 -8.30 10.80 24.07
CA TYR A 181 -8.64 10.80 25.49
C TYR A 181 -8.13 9.54 26.22
N LEU A 182 -8.35 8.35 25.65
CA LEU A 182 -7.92 7.09 26.26
C LEU A 182 -6.39 6.98 26.36
N LEU A 183 -5.67 7.43 25.32
CA LEU A 183 -4.21 7.37 25.28
C LEU A 183 -3.58 8.49 26.11
N SER A 184 -4.20 9.67 26.21
CA SER A 184 -3.71 10.76 27.07
C SER A 184 -3.81 10.38 28.55
N GLN A 185 -4.94 9.77 28.96
CA GLN A 185 -5.11 9.22 30.32
C GLN A 185 -4.04 8.17 30.65
N TYR A 186 -3.79 7.25 29.71
CA TYR A 186 -2.76 6.22 29.88
C TYR A 186 -1.35 6.81 30.02
N ALA A 187 -1.02 7.84 29.23
CA ALA A 187 0.27 8.54 29.35
C ALA A 187 0.38 9.23 30.72
N SER A 188 -0.64 9.99 31.14
CA SER A 188 -0.63 10.67 32.44
C SER A 188 -0.48 9.72 33.63
N GLN A 189 -1.01 8.50 33.56
CA GLN A 189 -0.86 7.49 34.61
C GLN A 189 0.52 6.83 34.65
N ASN A 190 1.27 6.80 33.53
CA ASN A 190 2.59 6.18 33.44
C ASN A 190 3.77 7.16 33.62
N TYR A 191 3.50 8.47 33.64
CA TYR A 191 4.49 9.53 33.90
C TYR A 191 4.28 10.24 35.26
N ALA A 192 3.40 9.71 36.11
CA ALA A 192 3.14 10.23 37.47
C ALA A 192 3.88 9.43 38.57
N LEU A 193 5.08 8.92 38.26
CA LEU A 193 6.02 8.32 39.22
C LEU A 193 7.36 9.05 39.13
#